data_AF-A0A7L4KGZ2-F1
#
_entry.id   AF-A0A7L4KGZ2-F1
#
_cell.length_a   1.000
_cell.length_b   1.000
_cell.length_c   1.000
_cell.angle_alpha   90.00
_cell.angle_beta   90.00
_cell.angle_gamma   90.00
#
_symmetry.space_group_name_H-M   'P 1'
#
loop_
_entity.id
_entity.type
_entity.pdbx_description
1 polymer ?
#
loop_
_entity_poly.entity_id
_entity_poly.type
_entity_poly.pdbx_seq_one_letter_code
_entity_poly.pdbx_strand_id
1 'polypeptide(L)'
;QVTPESLIYRTLLNYEPSPASNPVIIRNNPAVIPIECHYPRRENVSSNAIRPTWAPFSSTLSAEERLMFSLRLMNEDWTSERPFTGFQLGDVLNIQAEVATESHVPLRLFVDSCVAALSPGTDSSPHYSIIDFNGCLVDGRSDDTSSAFITPRPQEDMLRFSIDVFRFAGDTRNLIYITCHLKVTPVDQAPDPLNKACSFNKARNTWAPLEGTRDICSCCETGNCESPALSRRLNPLERWPGRRFRRHDANGKVLA
;
A
#
# COMPACT_ATOMS: atom_id res chain seq x y z
N GLN A 1 1.96 -3.67 14.26
CA GLN A 1 1.55 -2.27 14.44
C GLN A 1 2.29 -1.72 15.64
N VAL A 2 2.73 -0.47 15.59
CA VAL A 2 3.29 0.23 16.74
C VAL A 2 2.34 1.34 17.13
N THR A 3 2.02 1.44 18.41
CA THR A 3 1.21 2.51 19.02
C THR A 3 2.07 3.27 20.03
N PRO A 4 1.61 4.43 20.56
CA PRO A 4 2.34 5.15 21.60
C PRO A 4 2.66 4.27 22.83
N GLU A 5 1.70 3.45 23.26
CA GLU A 5 1.80 2.66 24.49
C GLU A 5 2.28 1.21 24.27
N SER A 6 2.16 0.66 23.06
CA SER A 6 2.43 -0.76 22.82
C SER A 6 2.93 -1.12 21.41
N LEU A 7 3.72 -2.20 21.35
CA LEU A 7 4.02 -2.94 20.13
C LEU A 7 3.00 -4.08 19.99
N ILE A 8 2.20 -4.02 18.94
CA ILE A 8 1.17 -5.01 18.65
C ILE A 8 1.66 -5.92 17.53
N TYR A 9 1.93 -7.17 17.85
CA TYR A 9 2.27 -8.22 16.89
C TYR A 9 1.01 -9.00 16.54
N ARG A 10 0.76 -9.19 15.26
CA ARG A 10 -0.36 -9.96 14.75
C ARG A 10 0.14 -11.10 13.89
N THR A 11 -0.46 -12.26 14.05
CA THR A 11 -0.24 -13.42 13.19
C THR A 11 -1.54 -14.21 13.06
N LEU A 12 -1.61 -15.13 12.12
CA LEU A 12 -2.75 -16.01 11.93
C LEU A 12 -2.29 -17.46 12.10
N LEU A 13 -3.09 -18.27 12.78
CA LEU A 13 -2.93 -19.71 12.80
C LEU A 13 -3.89 -20.33 11.78
N ASN A 14 -3.33 -20.93 10.73
CA ASN A 14 -4.09 -21.57 9.67
C ASN A 14 -4.28 -23.05 9.99
N TYR A 15 -5.54 -23.48 10.14
CA TYR A 15 -5.94 -24.87 10.17
C TYR A 15 -6.36 -25.29 8.77
N GLU A 16 -5.49 -26.03 8.09
CA GLU A 16 -5.75 -26.61 6.78
C GLU A 16 -5.89 -28.13 6.93
N PRO A 17 -7.12 -28.66 7.04
CA PRO A 17 -7.32 -30.10 7.18
C PRO A 17 -6.85 -30.83 5.92
N SER A 18 -6.25 -32.00 6.10
CA SER A 18 -5.83 -32.82 4.97
C SER A 18 -7.01 -33.23 4.09
N PRO A 19 -6.84 -33.30 2.76
CA PRO A 19 -7.88 -33.76 1.86
C PRO A 19 -8.39 -35.14 2.27
N ALA A 20 -9.70 -35.35 2.27
CA ALA A 20 -10.26 -36.67 2.51
C ALA A 20 -9.82 -37.65 1.41
N SER A 21 -9.76 -38.94 1.72
CA SER A 21 -9.38 -39.99 0.75
C SER A 21 -10.24 -39.99 -0.52
N ASN A 22 -11.47 -39.46 -0.42
CA ASN A 22 -12.29 -39.12 -1.58
C ASN A 22 -12.30 -37.59 -1.77
N PRO A 23 -11.72 -37.05 -2.85
CA PRO A 23 -11.59 -35.61 -3.08
C PRO A 23 -12.93 -34.90 -3.31
N VAL A 24 -14.02 -35.64 -3.53
CA VAL A 24 -15.37 -35.09 -3.69
C VAL A 24 -16.01 -34.73 -2.33
N ILE A 25 -15.48 -35.26 -1.22
CA ILE A 25 -16.08 -35.13 0.11
C ILE A 25 -15.19 -34.25 1.00
N ILE A 26 -15.73 -33.11 1.47
CA ILE A 26 -15.09 -32.25 2.47
C ILE A 26 -15.75 -32.55 3.83
N ARG A 27 -14.96 -32.99 4.81
CA ARG A 27 -15.43 -33.32 6.17
C ARG A 27 -15.07 -32.25 7.21
N ASN A 28 -14.00 -31.51 6.96
CA ASN A 28 -13.47 -30.49 7.86
C ASN A 28 -13.28 -29.22 7.04
N ASN A 29 -13.78 -28.11 7.55
CA ASN A 29 -13.56 -26.81 6.94
C ASN A 29 -12.20 -26.26 7.37
N PRO A 30 -11.45 -25.60 6.48
CA PRO A 30 -10.33 -24.77 6.87
C PRO A 30 -10.78 -23.71 7.87
N ALA A 31 -9.90 -23.35 8.80
CA ALA A 31 -10.16 -22.27 9.75
C ALA A 31 -8.91 -21.41 9.89
N VAL A 32 -9.11 -20.11 10.12
CA VAL A 32 -8.03 -19.19 10.38
C VAL A 32 -8.31 -18.47 11.70
N ILE A 33 -7.36 -18.60 12.63
CA ILE A 33 -7.49 -18.05 13.97
C ILE A 33 -6.56 -16.85 14.08
N PRO A 34 -7.08 -15.63 14.26
CA PRO A 34 -6.25 -14.45 14.46
C PRO A 34 -5.63 -14.47 15.86
N ILE A 35 -4.32 -14.24 15.92
CA ILE A 35 -3.54 -14.14 17.16
C ILE A 35 -2.97 -12.72 17.22
N GLU A 36 -3.19 -12.05 18.33
CA GLU A 36 -2.70 -10.70 18.59
C GLU A 36 -1.99 -10.66 19.96
N CYS A 37 -0.78 -10.11 19.96
CA CYS A 37 0.05 -9.96 21.15
C CYS A 37 0.38 -8.48 21.35
N HIS A 38 0.16 -7.97 22.56
CA HIS A 38 0.45 -6.60 22.95
C HIS A 38 1.65 -6.57 23.89
N TYR A 39 2.68 -5.81 23.53
CA TYR A 39 3.86 -5.59 24.37
C TYR A 39 3.92 -4.11 24.78
N PRO A 40 3.91 -3.76 26.07
CA PRO A 40 3.96 -2.37 26.50
C PRO A 40 5.33 -1.76 26.14
N ARG A 41 5.31 -0.54 25.60
CA ARG A 41 6.53 0.26 25.42
C ARG A 41 6.97 0.75 26.80
N ARG A 42 8.15 0.32 27.23
CA ARG A 42 8.76 0.84 28.46
C ARG A 42 9.57 2.09 28.12
N GLU A 43 9.09 3.24 28.58
CA GLU A 43 9.81 4.53 28.53
C GLU A 43 10.90 4.63 29.61
N ASN A 44 11.04 3.62 30.47
CA ASN A 44 11.88 3.69 31.66
C ASN A 44 13.34 3.34 31.34
N VAL A 45 14.09 4.32 30.83
CA VAL A 45 15.56 4.30 30.84
C VAL A 45 16.04 4.78 32.20
N SER A 46 16.63 3.89 33.00
CA SER A 46 17.27 4.29 34.26
C SER A 46 18.56 5.07 33.96
N SER A 47 18.55 6.39 34.20
CA SER A 47 19.74 7.22 34.13
C SER A 47 20.57 7.10 35.40
N ASN A 48 21.44 6.09 35.48
CA ASN A 48 22.60 6.24 36.36
C ASN A 48 23.54 7.27 35.71
N ALA A 49 23.86 8.34 36.45
CA ALA A 49 24.65 9.45 35.94
C ALA A 49 26.06 9.00 35.54
N ILE A 50 26.29 8.83 34.23
CA ILE A 50 27.64 8.74 33.68
C ILE A 50 28.21 10.16 33.69
N ARG A 51 29.21 10.42 34.55
CA ARG A 51 30.02 11.64 34.50
C ARG A 51 30.86 11.60 33.22
N PRO A 52 30.63 12.49 32.23
CA PRO A 52 31.47 12.51 31.05
C PRO A 52 32.75 13.28 31.39
N THR A 53 33.90 12.63 31.26
CA THR A 53 35.20 13.25 31.57
C THR A 53 35.88 13.90 30.36
N TRP A 54 35.35 13.85 29.14
CA TRP A 54 36.10 14.33 27.96
C TRP A 54 35.21 15.03 26.91
N ALA A 55 35.53 16.31 26.68
CA ALA A 55 35.31 17.24 25.56
C ALA A 55 34.01 17.19 24.71
N PRO A 56 33.49 18.36 24.26
CA PRO A 56 32.26 18.45 23.48
C PRO A 56 32.50 17.92 22.06
N PHE A 57 32.31 16.62 21.89
CA PHE A 57 31.94 16.10 20.59
C PHE A 57 30.50 16.58 20.34
N SER A 58 30.34 17.42 19.31
CA SER A 58 29.09 17.52 18.56
C SER A 58 28.73 16.13 18.05
N SER A 59 28.17 15.31 18.92
CA SER A 59 27.44 14.13 18.52
C SER A 59 26.09 14.66 18.07
N THR A 60 25.96 14.84 16.76
CA THR A 60 24.67 14.61 16.11
C THR A 60 24.20 13.26 16.62
N LEU A 61 23.24 13.26 17.56
CA LEU A 61 22.45 12.10 17.92
C LEU A 61 21.62 11.76 16.67
N SER A 62 22.27 11.19 15.67
CA SER A 62 21.66 10.45 14.57
C SER A 62 21.19 9.12 15.15
N ALA A 63 20.28 9.16 16.12
CA ALA A 63 19.23 8.16 16.12
C ALA A 63 18.56 8.37 14.76
N GLU A 64 18.64 7.39 13.85
CA GLU A 64 17.96 7.47 12.57
C GLU A 64 16.57 8.07 12.81
N GLU A 65 16.34 9.27 12.26
CA GLU A 65 15.08 9.98 12.33
C GLU A 65 14.03 9.13 11.59
N ARG A 66 13.45 8.16 12.30
CA ARG A 66 12.58 7.12 11.73
C ARG A 66 11.13 7.57 11.81
N LEU A 67 10.59 7.94 10.66
CA LEU A 67 9.16 8.11 10.49
C LEU A 67 8.43 6.79 10.73
N MET A 68 7.48 6.80 11.67
CA MET A 68 6.69 5.62 11.99
C MET A 68 5.35 5.67 11.27
N PHE A 69 5.24 4.90 10.19
CA PHE A 69 4.01 4.76 9.43
C PHE A 69 3.08 3.73 10.06
N SER A 70 1.78 4.01 10.04
CA SER A 70 0.78 3.02 10.44
C SER A 70 -0.48 3.08 9.58
N LEU A 71 -1.13 1.92 9.48
CA LEU A 71 -2.47 1.75 8.92
C LEU A 71 -3.38 1.25 10.03
N ARG A 72 -4.53 1.89 10.18
CA ARG A 72 -5.55 1.57 11.17
C ARG A 72 -6.88 1.31 10.48
N LEU A 73 -7.58 0.28 10.92
CA LEU A 73 -8.93 -0.03 10.47
C LEU A 73 -9.91 0.65 11.43
N MET A 74 -10.70 1.57 10.91
CA MET A 74 -11.56 2.46 11.69
C MET A 74 -13.02 2.02 11.63
N ASN A 75 -13.80 2.49 12.60
CA ASN A 75 -15.27 2.42 12.56
C ASN A 75 -15.86 3.42 11.54
N GLU A 76 -17.18 3.38 11.36
CA GLU A 76 -17.92 4.18 10.36
C GLU A 76 -17.81 5.69 10.58
N ASP A 77 -17.73 6.13 11.83
CA ASP A 77 -17.63 7.52 12.26
C ASP A 77 -16.17 7.99 12.47
N TRP A 78 -15.17 7.15 12.20
CA TRP A 78 -13.73 7.47 12.29
C TRP A 78 -13.24 7.90 13.68
N THR A 79 -13.95 7.48 14.73
CA THR A 79 -13.65 7.84 16.13
C THR A 79 -12.76 6.82 16.82
N SER A 80 -12.79 5.55 16.40
CA SER A 80 -12.02 4.48 17.04
C SER A 80 -11.63 3.36 16.07
N GLU A 81 -10.64 2.57 16.46
CA GLU A 81 -10.26 1.36 15.73
C GLU A 81 -11.34 0.29 15.87
N ARG A 82 -11.61 -0.42 14.77
CA ARG A 82 -12.56 -1.54 14.70
C ARG A 82 -11.80 -2.88 14.67
N PRO A 83 -12.35 -3.97 15.23
CA PRO A 83 -11.81 -5.31 15.04
C PRO A 83 -11.65 -5.68 13.56
N PHE A 84 -10.62 -6.49 13.24
CA PHE A 84 -10.34 -7.00 11.89
C PHE A 84 -11.26 -8.16 11.46
N THR A 85 -12.29 -8.46 12.24
CA THR A 85 -13.20 -9.60 12.04
C THR A 85 -14.64 -9.12 11.87
N GLY A 86 -15.48 -9.99 11.29
CA GLY A 86 -16.92 -9.72 11.17
C GLY A 86 -17.34 -8.94 9.92
N PHE A 87 -16.46 -8.81 8.91
CA PHE A 87 -16.79 -8.20 7.63
C PHE A 87 -17.59 -9.14 6.73
N GLN A 88 -18.56 -8.57 6.01
CA GLN A 88 -19.36 -9.21 4.97
C GLN A 88 -19.20 -8.47 3.64
N LEU A 89 -19.51 -9.14 2.53
CA LEU A 89 -19.60 -8.46 1.23
C LEU A 89 -20.71 -7.41 1.29
N GLY A 90 -20.42 -6.20 0.83
CA GLY A 90 -21.29 -5.03 0.96
C GLY A 90 -20.96 -4.12 2.15
N ASP A 91 -20.12 -4.57 3.08
CA ASP A 91 -19.52 -3.69 4.09
C ASP A 91 -18.44 -2.78 3.47
N VAL A 92 -18.03 -1.76 4.21
CA VAL A 92 -16.96 -0.82 3.83
C VAL A 92 -15.81 -0.89 4.83
N LEU A 93 -14.58 -0.98 4.32
CA LEU A 93 -13.35 -0.87 5.09
C LEU A 93 -12.92 0.60 5.16
N ASN A 94 -12.97 1.18 6.36
CA ASN A 94 -12.45 2.52 6.61
C ASN A 94 -10.99 2.44 7.04
N ILE A 95 -10.06 2.82 6.18
CA ILE A 95 -8.62 2.75 6.45
C ILE A 95 -8.07 4.16 6.69
N GLN A 96 -7.40 4.32 7.82
CA GLN A 96 -6.64 5.52 8.16
C GLN A 96 -5.15 5.21 8.06
N ALA A 97 -4.47 5.93 7.19
CA ALA A 97 -3.02 6.00 7.12
C ALA A 97 -2.55 7.22 7.93
N GLU A 98 -1.49 7.05 8.71
CA GLU A 98 -0.88 8.11 9.50
C GLU A 98 0.63 7.90 9.62
N VAL A 99 1.35 8.98 9.89
CA VAL A 99 2.78 8.96 10.22
C VAL A 99 3.01 9.70 11.52
N ALA A 100 3.76 9.10 12.45
CA ALA A 100 4.18 9.80 13.66
C ALA A 100 5.23 10.84 13.29
N THR A 101 4.96 12.10 13.60
CA THR A 101 5.77 13.27 13.23
C THR A 101 6.61 13.82 14.37
N GLU A 102 6.85 13.04 15.43
CA GLU A 102 7.60 13.49 16.62
C GLU A 102 8.95 14.11 16.22
N SER A 103 9.10 15.42 16.46
CA SER A 103 10.31 16.21 16.16
C SER A 103 10.69 16.36 14.68
N HIS A 104 9.75 16.16 13.75
CA HIS A 104 9.97 16.40 12.32
C HIS A 104 9.33 17.71 11.82
N VAL A 105 9.81 18.20 10.67
CA VAL A 105 9.11 19.28 9.94
C VAL A 105 7.67 18.86 9.62
N PRO A 106 6.72 19.80 9.40
CA PRO A 106 5.38 19.44 8.96
C PRO A 106 5.42 18.62 7.67
N LEU A 107 4.84 17.41 7.71
CA LEU A 107 4.79 16.47 6.60
C LEU A 107 3.35 16.27 6.12
N ARG A 108 3.19 16.08 4.81
CA ARG A 108 1.96 15.63 4.17
C ARG A 108 2.09 14.17 3.79
N LEU A 109 1.13 13.34 4.21
CA LEU A 109 1.11 11.90 3.95
C LEU A 109 0.39 11.55 2.64
N PHE A 110 0.99 10.66 1.87
CA PHE A 110 0.40 10.04 0.68
C PHE A 110 0.47 8.51 0.76
N VAL A 111 -0.51 7.87 0.10
CA VAL A 111 -0.53 6.43 -0.12
C VAL A 111 -0.23 6.21 -1.59
N ASP A 112 0.95 5.66 -1.86
CA ASP A 112 1.48 5.50 -3.21
C ASP A 112 0.82 4.31 -3.93
N SER A 113 0.70 3.20 -3.22
CA SER A 113 0.01 1.99 -3.66
C SER A 113 -0.54 1.20 -2.47
N CYS A 114 -1.58 0.41 -2.71
CA CYS A 114 -2.12 -0.59 -1.79
C CYS A 114 -2.51 -1.82 -2.57
N VAL A 115 -1.98 -2.97 -2.17
CA VAL A 115 -2.25 -4.26 -2.80
C VAL A 115 -2.88 -5.19 -1.77
N ALA A 116 -4.02 -5.77 -2.13
CA ALA A 116 -4.61 -6.86 -1.38
C ALA A 116 -4.06 -8.20 -1.86
N ALA A 117 -3.82 -9.13 -0.94
CA ALA A 117 -3.39 -10.48 -1.26
C ALA A 117 -3.81 -11.47 -0.16
N LEU A 118 -3.55 -12.77 -0.37
CA LEU A 118 -3.80 -13.82 0.61
C LEU A 118 -2.66 -13.99 1.63
N SER A 119 -1.59 -13.23 1.50
CA SER A 119 -0.47 -13.19 2.45
C SER A 119 0.16 -11.79 2.47
N PRO A 120 0.97 -11.45 3.49
CA PRO A 120 1.58 -10.11 3.61
C PRO A 120 2.60 -9.76 2.50
N GLY A 121 3.08 -10.74 1.72
CA GLY A 121 4.08 -10.50 0.67
C GLY A 121 3.49 -9.89 -0.60
N THR A 122 4.20 -8.93 -1.20
CA THR A 122 3.79 -8.20 -2.43
C THR A 122 3.68 -9.09 -3.67
N ASP A 123 4.37 -10.23 -3.66
CA ASP A 123 4.49 -11.09 -4.85
C ASP A 123 3.60 -12.35 -4.75
N SER A 124 2.71 -12.39 -3.76
CA SER A 124 1.79 -13.52 -3.61
C SER A 124 0.66 -13.47 -4.64
N SER A 125 0.20 -14.64 -5.07
CA SER A 125 -0.92 -14.79 -6.00
C SER A 125 -2.07 -15.53 -5.30
N PRO A 126 -3.32 -15.09 -5.47
CA PRO A 126 -3.76 -13.90 -6.20
C PRO A 126 -3.45 -12.59 -5.45
N HIS A 127 -3.35 -11.49 -6.19
CA HIS A 127 -3.29 -10.12 -5.66
C HIS A 127 -4.21 -9.18 -6.44
N TYR A 128 -4.61 -8.07 -5.82
CA TYR A 128 -5.49 -7.05 -6.39
C TYR A 128 -5.02 -5.64 -5.99
N SER A 129 -4.79 -4.77 -6.98
CA SER A 129 -4.39 -3.38 -6.74
C SER A 129 -5.61 -2.53 -6.40
N ILE A 130 -5.62 -1.98 -5.19
CA ILE A 130 -6.66 -1.06 -4.70
C ILE A 130 -6.29 0.38 -5.04
N ILE A 131 -5.05 0.75 -4.72
CA ILE A 131 -4.43 2.03 -5.04
C ILE A 131 -3.18 1.73 -5.85
N ASP A 132 -3.02 2.42 -6.97
CA ASP A 132 -1.88 2.27 -7.87
C ASP A 132 -1.51 3.62 -8.51
N PHE A 133 -0.48 3.65 -9.36
CA PHE A 133 -0.06 4.82 -10.15
C PHE A 133 0.20 6.06 -9.29
N ASN A 134 0.90 5.89 -8.17
CA ASN A 134 1.25 6.94 -7.24
C ASN A 134 0.00 7.66 -6.66
N GLY A 135 -0.90 6.91 -6.05
CA GLY A 135 -2.05 7.46 -5.33
C GLY A 135 -3.36 7.59 -6.12
N CYS A 136 -3.53 6.85 -7.21
CA CYS A 136 -4.84 6.70 -7.87
C CYS A 136 -5.60 5.54 -7.22
N LEU A 137 -6.75 5.80 -6.58
CA LEU A 137 -7.60 4.76 -6.01
C LEU A 137 -8.41 4.09 -7.13
N VAL A 138 -7.76 3.12 -7.79
CA VAL A 138 -8.25 2.43 -9.00
C VAL A 138 -9.44 1.51 -8.72
N ASP A 139 -9.59 1.00 -7.50
CA ASP A 139 -10.77 0.21 -7.12
C ASP A 139 -12.07 1.02 -7.32
N GLY A 140 -12.07 2.30 -6.96
CA GLY A 140 -13.22 3.22 -7.14
C GLY A 140 -13.56 3.57 -8.59
N ARG A 141 -12.72 3.18 -9.56
CA ARG A 141 -12.98 3.37 -11.00
C ARG A 141 -14.00 2.38 -11.55
N SER A 142 -14.16 1.23 -10.90
CA SER A 142 -15.16 0.21 -11.26
C SER A 142 -16.57 0.70 -10.93
N ASP A 143 -17.58 0.33 -11.73
CA ASP A 143 -18.96 0.79 -11.53
C ASP A 143 -19.61 0.21 -10.25
N ASP A 144 -19.11 -0.91 -9.75
CA ASP A 144 -19.68 -1.63 -8.60
C ASP A 144 -19.19 -1.12 -7.23
N THR A 145 -18.23 -0.21 -7.18
CA THR A 145 -17.54 0.18 -5.93
C THR A 145 -17.72 1.65 -5.52
N SER A 146 -17.87 1.95 -4.24
CA SER A 146 -17.96 3.31 -3.71
C SER A 146 -16.62 3.85 -3.18
N SER A 147 -15.55 3.09 -3.37
CA SER A 147 -14.22 3.32 -2.81
C SER A 147 -13.63 4.67 -3.22
N ALA A 148 -13.23 5.46 -2.22
CA ALA A 148 -12.72 6.80 -2.41
C ALA A 148 -11.86 7.25 -1.22
N PHE A 149 -10.94 8.18 -1.48
CA PHE A 149 -10.33 8.99 -0.43
C PHE A 149 -11.37 9.90 0.20
N ILE A 150 -11.31 10.05 1.53
CA ILE A 150 -12.20 10.91 2.29
C ILE A 150 -11.64 12.34 2.25
N THR A 151 -12.50 13.28 1.86
CA THR A 151 -12.17 14.72 1.80
C THR A 151 -13.08 15.52 2.74
N PRO A 152 -12.54 16.50 3.50
CA PRO A 152 -11.13 16.89 3.58
C PRO A 152 -10.29 15.97 4.47
N ARG A 153 -8.96 16.13 4.44
CA ARG A 153 -8.06 15.50 5.41
C ARG A 153 -8.33 16.01 6.83
N PRO A 154 -8.21 15.15 7.85
CA PRO A 154 -8.21 15.61 9.24
C PRO A 154 -6.95 16.40 9.62
N GLN A 155 -5.79 15.91 9.17
CA GLN A 155 -4.45 16.50 9.37
C GLN A 155 -3.59 16.19 8.14
N GLU A 156 -2.54 16.99 7.89
CA GLU A 156 -1.69 16.83 6.70
C GLU A 156 -0.94 15.48 6.69
N ASP A 157 -0.53 15.01 7.87
CA ASP A 157 0.15 13.74 8.11
C ASP A 157 -0.82 12.55 8.25
N MET A 158 -2.10 12.75 7.93
CA MET A 158 -3.15 11.73 7.95
C MET A 158 -3.89 11.64 6.61
N LEU A 159 -4.20 10.42 6.18
CA LEU A 159 -4.97 10.18 4.97
C LEU A 159 -5.99 9.08 5.22
N ARG A 160 -7.27 9.36 4.93
CA ARG A 160 -8.38 8.44 5.11
C ARG A 160 -8.91 8.01 3.75
N PHE A 161 -9.22 6.73 3.60
CA PHE A 161 -9.87 6.17 2.43
C PHE A 161 -10.78 5.02 2.80
N SER A 162 -11.82 4.84 2.00
CA SER A 162 -12.78 3.75 2.12
C SER A 162 -12.62 2.79 0.94
N ILE A 163 -12.80 1.50 1.21
CA ILE A 163 -12.78 0.45 0.20
C ILE A 163 -13.97 -0.48 0.45
N ASP A 164 -14.74 -0.80 -0.57
CA ASP A 164 -15.81 -1.79 -0.44
C ASP A 164 -15.22 -3.18 -0.22
N VAL A 165 -15.79 -3.94 0.72
CA VAL A 165 -15.29 -5.28 1.06
C VAL A 165 -15.43 -6.23 -0.12
N PHE A 166 -14.33 -6.91 -0.45
CA PHE A 166 -14.27 -7.96 -1.44
C PHE A 166 -13.58 -9.21 -0.89
N ARG A 167 -13.61 -10.30 -1.67
CA ARG A 167 -12.89 -11.54 -1.39
C ARG A 167 -12.26 -12.10 -2.66
N PHE A 168 -11.19 -12.86 -2.53
CA PHE A 168 -10.61 -13.57 -3.66
C PHE A 168 -11.48 -14.75 -4.08
N ALA A 169 -11.69 -14.90 -5.38
CA ALA A 169 -12.38 -16.05 -5.93
C ALA A 169 -11.58 -17.34 -5.68
N GLY A 170 -12.25 -18.41 -5.26
CA GLY A 170 -11.62 -19.70 -4.97
C GLY A 170 -10.91 -19.79 -3.62
N ASP A 171 -10.77 -18.71 -2.85
CA ASP A 171 -10.29 -18.77 -1.48
C ASP A 171 -11.44 -19.11 -0.51
N THR A 172 -11.18 -20.04 0.41
CA THR A 172 -12.14 -20.50 1.44
C THR A 172 -11.77 -20.01 2.84
N ARG A 173 -10.63 -19.34 2.99
CA ARG A 173 -10.13 -18.83 4.27
C ARG A 173 -10.81 -17.51 4.67
N ASN A 174 -11.41 -16.81 3.70
CA ASN A 174 -12.16 -15.56 3.90
C ASN A 174 -11.34 -14.48 4.61
N LEU A 175 -10.08 -14.35 4.21
CA LEU A 175 -9.17 -13.33 4.71
C LEU A 175 -8.51 -12.58 3.56
N ILE A 176 -8.11 -11.34 3.84
CA ILE A 176 -7.26 -10.55 2.96
C ILE A 176 -6.21 -9.85 3.81
N TYR A 177 -5.01 -9.71 3.25
CA TYR A 177 -3.98 -8.81 3.74
C TYR A 177 -3.90 -7.63 2.80
N ILE A 178 -3.78 -6.42 3.36
CA ILE A 178 -3.55 -5.20 2.58
C ILE A 178 -2.18 -4.67 2.96
N THR A 179 -1.31 -4.58 1.97
CA THR A 179 0.04 -3.99 2.10
C THR A 179 0.06 -2.70 1.30
N CYS A 180 0.42 -1.59 1.94
CA CYS A 180 0.51 -0.29 1.28
C CYS A 180 1.92 0.29 1.36
N HIS A 181 2.27 1.06 0.33
CA HIS A 181 3.46 1.89 0.30
C HIS A 181 3.07 3.33 0.67
N LEU A 182 3.52 3.78 1.84
CA LEU A 182 3.23 5.13 2.36
C LEU A 182 4.46 6.01 2.16
N LYS A 183 4.23 7.28 1.83
CA LYS A 183 5.30 8.27 1.64
C LYS A 183 4.88 9.65 2.11
N VAL A 184 5.85 10.53 2.30
CA VAL A 184 5.62 11.91 2.77
C VAL A 184 6.32 12.93 1.90
N THR A 185 5.77 14.14 1.87
CA THR A 185 6.44 15.35 1.38
C THR A 185 6.36 16.44 2.44
N PRO A 186 7.18 17.50 2.38
CA PRO A 186 6.92 18.72 3.16
C PRO A 186 5.52 19.28 2.82
N VAL A 187 4.82 19.84 3.81
CA VAL A 187 3.47 20.41 3.62
C VAL A 187 3.45 21.54 2.59
N ASP A 188 4.52 22.33 2.52
CA ASP A 188 4.66 23.46 1.59
C ASP A 188 4.88 23.02 0.14
N GLN A 189 5.21 21.74 -0.09
CA GLN A 189 5.30 21.19 -1.44
C GLN A 189 3.89 20.97 -2.01
N ALA A 190 3.60 21.61 -3.14
CA ALA A 190 2.34 21.40 -3.83
C ALA A 190 2.21 19.94 -4.35
N PRO A 191 1.02 19.33 -4.27
CA PRO A 191 0.77 18.03 -4.89
C PRO A 191 1.11 18.02 -6.38
N ASP A 192 1.63 16.90 -6.86
CA ASP A 192 2.10 16.71 -8.23
C ASP A 192 1.68 15.32 -8.76
N PRO A 193 1.89 15.00 -10.05
CA PRO A 193 1.52 13.69 -10.60
C PRO A 193 2.15 12.47 -9.90
N LEU A 194 3.23 12.65 -9.13
CA LEU A 194 3.86 11.60 -8.32
C LEU A 194 3.40 11.65 -6.85
N ASN A 195 2.95 12.79 -6.33
CA ASN A 195 2.56 12.97 -4.93
C ASN A 195 1.13 13.51 -4.87
N LYS A 196 0.15 12.59 -4.93
CA LYS A 196 -1.28 12.89 -5.01
C LYS A 196 -2.12 11.82 -4.33
N ALA A 197 -3.39 12.14 -4.07
CA ALA A 197 -4.42 11.20 -3.68
C ALA A 197 -5.65 11.47 -4.56
N CYS A 198 -5.93 10.59 -5.51
CA CYS A 198 -6.96 10.78 -6.54
C CYS A 198 -8.07 9.74 -6.38
N SER A 199 -9.32 10.21 -6.37
CA SER A 199 -10.51 9.35 -6.40
C SER A 199 -11.26 9.55 -7.71
N PHE A 200 -11.86 8.48 -8.22
CA PHE A 200 -12.72 8.58 -9.39
C PHE A 200 -14.11 9.07 -8.97
N ASN A 201 -14.56 10.21 -9.50
CA ASN A 201 -15.90 10.71 -9.26
C ASN A 201 -16.83 10.18 -10.36
N LYS A 202 -17.64 9.17 -10.04
CA LYS A 202 -18.59 8.55 -10.96
C LYS A 202 -19.64 9.52 -11.49
N ALA A 203 -20.17 10.40 -10.65
CA ALA A 203 -21.20 11.37 -11.05
C ALA A 203 -20.68 12.37 -12.10
N ARG A 204 -19.36 12.66 -12.09
CA ARG A 204 -18.71 13.54 -13.06
C ARG A 204 -17.94 12.78 -14.14
N ASN A 205 -17.83 11.45 -14.00
CA ASN A 205 -17.01 10.58 -14.84
C ASN A 205 -15.56 11.09 -15.01
N THR A 206 -14.96 11.55 -13.91
CA THR A 206 -13.62 12.16 -13.92
C THR A 206 -12.86 11.85 -12.63
N TRP A 207 -11.54 11.69 -12.73
CA TRP A 207 -10.66 11.71 -11.58
C TRP A 207 -10.60 13.08 -10.92
N ALA A 208 -10.63 13.10 -9.59
CA ALA A 208 -10.51 14.30 -8.79
C ALA A 208 -9.44 14.10 -7.69
N PRO A 209 -8.51 15.05 -7.52
CA PRO A 209 -7.58 15.01 -6.41
C PRO A 209 -8.31 15.34 -5.11
N LEU A 210 -7.80 14.81 -4.00
CA LEU A 210 -8.17 15.27 -2.67
C LEU A 210 -7.75 16.73 -2.47
N GLU A 211 -6.53 17.07 -2.89
CA GLU A 211 -5.98 18.43 -2.90
C GLU A 211 -5.04 18.68 -4.09
N GLY A 212 -4.84 19.95 -4.44
CA GLY A 212 -4.05 20.34 -5.62
C GLY A 212 -4.90 20.59 -6.87
N THR A 213 -4.24 20.73 -8.01
CA THR A 213 -4.89 21.05 -9.28
C THR A 213 -5.49 19.80 -9.93
N ARG A 214 -6.60 19.94 -10.66
CA ARG A 214 -7.35 18.78 -11.21
C ARG A 214 -6.54 17.94 -12.21
N ASP A 215 -5.59 18.55 -12.90
CA ASP A 215 -4.78 17.92 -13.93
C ASP A 215 -3.76 16.92 -13.39
N ILE A 216 -3.39 16.97 -12.10
CA ILE A 216 -2.44 15.99 -11.52
C ILE A 216 -2.98 14.55 -11.55
N CYS A 217 -4.31 14.38 -11.58
CA CYS A 217 -4.95 13.07 -11.66
C CYS A 217 -5.22 12.59 -13.10
N SER A 218 -4.88 13.38 -14.13
CA SER A 218 -5.13 13.00 -15.52
C SER A 218 -4.43 11.69 -15.92
N CYS A 219 -3.25 11.43 -15.34
CA CYS A 219 -2.46 10.22 -15.58
C CYS A 219 -3.08 8.94 -14.99
N CYS A 220 -4.06 9.06 -14.08
CA CYS A 220 -4.77 7.93 -13.50
C CYS A 220 -5.62 7.20 -14.54
N GLU A 221 -6.23 7.93 -15.49
CA GLU A 221 -7.04 7.31 -16.56
C GLU A 221 -6.14 6.59 -17.59
N THR A 222 -4.93 7.09 -17.81
CA THR A 222 -3.96 6.44 -18.72
C THR A 222 -3.23 5.26 -18.07
N GLY A 223 -3.38 5.05 -16.76
CA GLY A 223 -2.67 4.01 -16.02
C GLY A 223 -1.14 4.18 -16.04
N ASN A 224 -0.65 5.42 -16.15
CA ASN A 224 0.78 5.70 -16.16
C ASN A 224 1.06 7.11 -15.64
N CYS A 225 1.47 7.20 -14.37
CA CYS A 225 1.86 8.45 -13.72
C CYS A 225 3.38 8.59 -13.56
N GLU A 226 4.18 7.80 -14.28
CA GLU A 226 5.64 7.96 -14.24
C GLU A 226 6.06 9.27 -14.90
N SER A 227 7.07 9.94 -14.33
CA SER A 227 7.63 11.13 -14.94
C SER A 227 8.31 10.77 -16.27
N PRO A 228 8.05 11.49 -17.38
CA PRO A 228 8.81 11.36 -18.63
C PRO A 228 10.33 11.53 -18.46
N ALA A 229 10.77 12.19 -17.38
CA ALA A 229 12.17 12.42 -17.04
C ALA A 229 12.87 11.19 -16.43
N LEU A 230 12.13 10.30 -15.76
CA LEU A 230 12.66 9.06 -15.16
C LEU A 230 12.67 7.90 -16.15
N SER A 231 11.67 7.83 -17.04
CA SER A 231 11.63 6.84 -18.14
C SER A 231 12.79 7.03 -19.14
N ARG A 232 13.35 8.24 -19.27
CA ARG A 232 14.62 8.47 -20.03
C ARG A 232 15.89 8.01 -19.30
N ARG A 233 15.88 7.83 -17.98
CA ARG A 233 17.06 7.37 -17.21
C ARG A 233 17.18 5.85 -17.11
N LEU A 234 16.09 5.11 -17.32
CA LEU A 234 16.09 3.65 -17.30
C LEU A 234 16.42 2.99 -18.65
N ASN A 235 16.53 3.76 -19.74
CA ASN A 235 17.03 3.26 -21.03
C ASN A 235 18.37 3.89 -21.49
N PRO A 236 19.53 3.51 -20.89
CA PRO A 236 20.83 3.67 -21.53
C PRO A 236 21.44 2.34 -22.04
N LEU A 237 20.69 1.25 -22.15
CA LEU A 237 21.22 -0.04 -22.62
C LEU A 237 20.28 -0.80 -23.55
N GLU A 238 19.93 -0.21 -24.70
CA GLU A 238 19.78 -1.00 -25.94
C GLU A 238 20.06 -0.09 -27.16
N ARG A 239 21.35 0.05 -27.48
CA ARG A 239 21.76 0.46 -28.82
C ARG A 239 22.91 -0.41 -29.28
N TRP A 240 22.59 -1.62 -29.70
CA TRP A 240 23.48 -2.42 -30.54
C TRP A 240 23.05 -2.32 -32.01
N PRO A 241 24.00 -2.17 -32.95
CA PRO A 241 23.68 -2.01 -34.36
C PRO A 241 23.23 -3.34 -34.95
N GLY A 242 22.08 -3.33 -35.64
CA GLY A 242 21.54 -4.48 -36.35
C GLY A 242 22.54 -5.03 -37.37
N ARG A 243 23.11 -6.21 -37.07
CA ARG A 243 23.76 -7.05 -38.09
C ARG A 243 22.66 -7.71 -38.92
N ARG A 244 22.60 -7.36 -40.21
CA ARG A 244 21.80 -8.08 -41.22
C ARG A 244 22.30 -9.52 -41.30
N PHE A 245 21.48 -10.47 -40.87
CA PHE A 245 21.63 -11.86 -41.30
C PHE A 245 20.99 -12.02 -42.68
N ARG A 246 21.83 -12.17 -43.72
CA ARG A 246 21.42 -12.73 -45.02
C ARG A 246 21.10 -14.21 -44.81
N ARG A 247 19.86 -14.62 -45.12
CA ARG A 247 19.54 -16.03 -45.34
C ARG A 247 20.18 -16.46 -46.65
N HIS A 248 20.98 -17.53 -46.61
CA HIS A 248 21.35 -18.29 -47.79
C HIS A 248 20.28 -19.35 -48.02
N ASP A 249 19.62 -19.28 -49.17
CA ASP A 249 18.80 -20.37 -49.70
C ASP A 249 19.72 -21.51 -50.16
N ALA A 250 19.40 -22.72 -49.71
CA ALA A 250 19.91 -23.95 -50.28
C ALA A 250 18.71 -24.84 -50.62
N ASN A 251 18.03 -24.52 -51.72
CA ASN A 251 17.36 -25.56 -52.48
C ASN A 251 17.46 -25.23 -53.96
N GLY A 252 18.40 -25.89 -54.63
CA GLY A 252 18.54 -25.83 -56.06
C GLY A 252 17.38 -26.54 -56.75
N LYS A 253 16.82 -25.91 -57.77
CA LYS A 253 16.46 -26.54 -59.05
C LYS A 253 16.20 -25.43 -60.07
N VAL A 254 17.10 -25.35 -61.04
CA VAL A 254 16.87 -24.76 -62.36
C VAL A 254 16.34 -25.88 -63.23
N LEU A 255 15.30 -25.61 -64.03
CA LEU A 255 15.13 -26.13 -65.40
C LEU A 255 13.97 -25.41 -66.10
N ALA A 256 14.33 -24.80 -67.24
CA ALA A 256 13.54 -24.24 -68.35
C ALA A 256 12.40 -23.25 -68.03
#